data_AF-A0A9E0NJ59-F1
#
_entry.id   AF-A0A9E0NJ59-F1
#
_cell.length_a   1.000
_cell.length_b   1.000
_cell.length_c   1.000
_cell.angle_alpha   90.00
_cell.angle_beta   90.00
_cell.angle_gamma   90.00
#
_symmetry.space_group_name_H-M   'P 1'
#
loop_
_entity.id
_entity.type
_entity.pdbx_description
1 polymer ?
#
loop_
_entity_poly.entity_id
_entity_poly.type
_entity_poly.pdbx_seq_one_letter_code
_entity_poly.pdbx_strand_id
1 'polypeptide(L)'
;MRRLIALAALSAMTAASAASAETWTPYTTPTDKGLQWSYDADYSYRDAASGSVVVLQAIGKAGVTPRMGPSAPGAADGVGSVVAVDCKAKTMVTIGSYAPSKPLVLSETWRDATPKKADGPDNKALVAAVCEGADKLPAK
;
A
#
# COMPACT_ATOMS: atom_id res chain seq x y z
N MET A 1 -54.69 32.27 6.81
CA MET A 1 -53.60 31.95 7.77
C MET A 1 -52.97 30.62 7.38
N ARG A 2 -51.63 30.62 7.28
CA ARG A 2 -50.69 29.50 7.50
C ARG A 2 -50.77 28.29 6.56
N ARG A 3 -49.89 28.38 5.54
CA ARG A 3 -49.23 27.26 4.84
C ARG A 3 -48.48 26.40 5.85
N LEU A 4 -48.63 25.07 5.80
CA LEU A 4 -47.65 24.12 6.34
C LEU A 4 -47.54 22.95 5.37
N ILE A 5 -46.53 23.04 4.52
CA ILE A 5 -46.02 21.95 3.70
C ILE A 5 -45.30 21.02 4.67
N ALA A 6 -45.77 19.77 4.79
CA ALA A 6 -45.07 18.73 5.54
C ALA A 6 -43.82 18.32 4.76
N LEU A 7 -42.68 18.90 5.11
CA LEU A 7 -41.36 18.39 4.72
C LEU A 7 -41.11 17.10 5.51
N ALA A 8 -41.38 15.96 4.87
CA ALA A 8 -40.90 14.67 5.35
C ALA A 8 -39.37 14.67 5.25
N ALA A 9 -38.71 14.70 6.41
CA ALA A 9 -37.28 14.55 6.56
C ALA A 9 -36.85 13.16 6.05
N LEU A 10 -36.40 13.08 4.80
CA LEU A 10 -35.53 12.00 4.38
C LEU A 10 -34.16 12.27 5.04
N SER A 11 -33.97 11.68 6.21
CA SER A 11 -32.66 11.51 6.83
C SER A 11 -31.80 10.71 5.85
N ALA A 12 -31.04 11.42 5.02
CA ALA A 12 -29.97 10.85 4.23
C ALA A 12 -28.94 10.28 5.22
N MET A 13 -29.00 8.97 5.46
CA MET A 13 -27.83 8.23 5.94
C MET A 13 -26.82 8.28 4.80
N THR A 14 -26.05 9.37 4.76
CA THR A 14 -24.74 9.36 4.14
C THR A 14 -23.96 8.28 4.87
N ALA A 15 -23.87 7.10 4.25
CA ALA A 15 -22.81 6.15 4.51
C ALA A 15 -21.50 6.85 4.14
N ALA A 16 -21.02 7.70 5.03
CA ALA A 16 -19.63 8.07 5.09
C ALA A 16 -18.91 6.77 5.42
N SER A 17 -18.51 6.03 4.38
CA SER A 17 -17.46 5.04 4.50
C SER A 17 -16.29 5.80 5.12
N ALA A 18 -16.09 5.66 6.43
CA ALA A 18 -14.87 6.10 7.07
C ALA A 18 -13.76 5.44 6.26
N ALA A 19 -12.95 6.25 5.58
CA ALA A 19 -11.72 5.76 4.99
C ALA A 19 -10.92 5.22 6.17
N SER A 20 -10.90 3.89 6.34
CA SER A 20 -10.08 3.25 7.36
C SER A 20 -8.66 3.76 7.16
N ALA A 21 -8.09 4.33 8.22
CA ALA A 21 -6.71 4.76 8.18
C ALA A 21 -5.85 3.51 7.96
N GLU A 22 -5.19 3.45 6.80
CA GLU A 22 -4.30 2.35 6.43
C GLU A 22 -3.18 2.18 7.46
N THR A 23 -2.84 0.93 7.77
CA THR A 23 -1.82 0.56 8.75
C THR A 23 -0.45 0.46 8.10
N TRP A 24 0.25 1.60 8.02
CA TRP A 24 1.60 1.67 7.45
C TRP A 24 2.68 1.20 8.42
N THR A 25 3.33 0.09 8.09
CA THR A 25 4.44 -0.50 8.87
C THR A 25 5.79 -0.08 8.28
N PRO A 26 6.63 0.65 9.02
CA PRO A 26 7.96 1.04 8.55
C PRO A 26 8.93 -0.13 8.50
N TYR A 27 9.80 -0.15 7.48
CA TYR A 27 10.85 -1.17 7.36
C TYR A 27 12.25 -0.59 7.11
N THR A 28 12.39 0.73 6.92
CA THR A 28 13.70 1.41 6.92
C THR A 28 13.78 2.42 8.06
N THR A 29 14.98 2.92 8.37
CA THR A 29 15.13 4.12 9.19
C THR A 29 14.71 5.37 8.40
N PRO A 30 14.19 6.43 9.06
CA PRO A 30 14.03 7.72 8.41
C PRO A 30 15.37 8.29 7.95
N THR A 31 15.38 8.87 6.76
CA THR A 31 16.48 9.72 6.25
C THR A 31 16.55 11.05 7.02
N ASP A 32 17.62 11.82 6.82
CA ASP A 32 17.77 13.17 7.40
C ASP A 32 16.63 14.13 7.02
N LYS A 33 15.94 13.86 5.89
CA LYS A 33 14.77 14.62 5.43
C LYS A 33 13.44 14.08 5.99
N GLY A 34 13.50 13.12 6.91
CA GLY A 34 12.35 12.46 7.52
C GLY A 34 11.61 11.49 6.60
N LEU A 35 12.15 11.15 5.43
CA LEU A 35 11.55 10.17 4.52
C LEU A 35 11.87 8.75 4.97
N GLN A 36 10.89 7.86 4.92
CA GLN A 36 11.02 6.48 5.37
C GLN A 36 10.15 5.58 4.49
N TRP A 37 10.66 4.40 4.15
CA TRP A 37 9.87 3.38 3.48
C TRP A 37 8.98 2.60 4.44
N SER A 38 7.78 2.29 3.99
CA SER A 38 6.78 1.52 4.74
C SER A 38 5.96 0.67 3.78
N TYR A 39 5.31 -0.36 4.31
CA TYR A 39 4.29 -1.11 3.60
C TYR A 39 2.94 -1.01 4.30
N ASP A 40 1.85 -1.12 3.56
CA ASP A 40 0.50 -1.13 4.09
C ASP A 40 0.11 -2.55 4.52
N ALA A 41 -0.04 -2.76 5.83
CA ALA A 41 -0.42 -4.05 6.40
C ALA A 41 -1.88 -4.43 6.08
N ASP A 42 -2.77 -3.45 5.89
CA ASP A 42 -4.18 -3.69 5.56
C ASP A 42 -4.36 -4.09 4.08
N TYR A 43 -3.47 -3.60 3.21
CA TYR A 43 -3.38 -4.06 1.83
C TYR A 43 -2.76 -5.46 1.71
N SER A 44 -1.91 -5.86 2.65
CA SER A 44 -1.06 -7.05 2.52
C SER A 44 -1.83 -8.37 2.55
N TYR A 45 -1.49 -9.29 1.66
CA TYR A 45 -2.10 -10.63 1.61
C TYR A 45 -1.14 -11.68 1.05
N ARG A 46 -1.44 -12.96 1.29
CA ARG A 46 -0.78 -14.07 0.61
C ARG A 46 -1.57 -14.42 -0.65
N ASP A 47 -0.93 -14.36 -1.81
CA ASP A 47 -1.52 -14.82 -3.06
C ASP A 47 -1.65 -16.34 -3.05
N ALA A 48 -2.86 -16.87 -3.22
CA ALA A 48 -3.13 -18.30 -3.14
C ALA A 48 -2.49 -19.09 -4.28
N ALA A 49 -2.35 -18.48 -5.47
CA ALA A 49 -1.82 -19.14 -6.66
C ALA A 49 -0.28 -19.29 -6.60
N SER A 50 0.43 -18.22 -6.25
CA SER A 50 1.90 -18.22 -6.21
C SER A 50 2.49 -18.51 -4.82
N GLY A 51 1.70 -18.35 -3.76
CA GLY A 51 2.19 -18.37 -2.38
C GLY A 51 3.01 -17.14 -1.98
N SER A 52 3.20 -16.17 -2.88
CA SER A 52 3.91 -14.91 -2.59
C SER A 52 3.09 -14.00 -1.70
N VAL A 53 3.76 -13.21 -0.87
CA VAL A 53 3.12 -12.13 -0.11
C VAL A 53 3.06 -10.88 -0.96
N VAL A 54 1.86 -10.39 -1.25
CA VAL A 54 1.64 -9.16 -2.00
C VAL A 54 1.47 -8.01 -1.03
N VAL A 55 2.28 -6.96 -1.20
CA VAL A 55 2.26 -5.76 -0.35
C VAL A 55 2.28 -4.49 -1.20
N LEU A 56 1.66 -3.44 -0.69
CA LEU A 56 1.81 -2.08 -1.19
C LEU A 56 2.88 -1.38 -0.36
N GLN A 57 3.97 -0.95 -0.99
CA GLN A 57 5.04 -0.20 -0.34
C GLN A 57 5.11 1.23 -0.86
N ALA A 58 5.51 2.15 -0.01
CA ALA A 58 5.65 3.56 -0.33
C ALA A 58 6.74 4.24 0.50
N ILE A 59 7.35 5.27 -0.07
CA ILE A 59 8.19 6.21 0.68
C ILE A 59 7.39 7.47 0.98
N GLY A 60 7.51 7.96 2.21
CA GLY A 60 6.86 9.21 2.63
C GLY A 60 7.44 9.74 3.94
N LYS A 61 7.04 10.96 4.32
CA LYS A 61 7.47 11.60 5.58
C LYS A 61 6.95 10.83 6.79
N ALA A 62 7.85 10.42 7.67
CA ALA A 62 7.52 9.70 8.90
C ALA A 62 6.53 10.51 9.76
N GLY A 63 5.49 9.85 10.29
CA GLY A 63 4.47 10.48 11.12
C GLY A 63 3.41 11.32 10.40
N VAL A 64 3.35 11.29 9.06
CA VAL A 64 2.34 12.02 8.26
C VAL A 64 1.27 11.06 7.72
N THR A 65 0.00 11.49 7.73
CA THR A 65 -1.16 10.80 7.15
C THR A 65 -1.88 11.71 6.15
N PRO A 66 -2.22 11.26 4.93
CA PRO A 66 -1.95 9.93 4.37
C PRO A 66 -0.45 9.72 4.10
N ARG A 67 0.01 8.47 4.25
CA ARG A 67 1.39 8.08 3.99
C ARG A 67 1.63 7.74 2.50
N MET A 68 0.54 7.60 1.73
CA MET A 68 0.56 7.40 0.29
C MET A 68 0.64 8.70 -0.49
N GLY A 69 1.46 8.67 -1.53
CA GLY A 69 1.39 9.63 -2.61
C GLY A 69 2.09 10.96 -2.35
N PRO A 70 2.32 11.74 -3.42
CA PRO A 70 2.93 13.07 -3.35
C PRO A 70 2.27 13.93 -2.27
N SER A 71 3.04 14.70 -1.52
CA SER A 71 2.44 15.68 -0.59
C SER A 71 1.64 16.79 -1.30
N ALA A 72 1.86 16.96 -2.61
CA ALA A 72 1.12 17.85 -3.51
C ALA A 72 1.23 17.35 -4.96
N PRO A 73 0.32 17.72 -5.89
CA PRO A 73 0.45 17.39 -7.30
C PRO A 73 1.84 17.74 -7.85
N GLY A 74 2.57 16.75 -8.39
CA GLY A 74 3.94 16.91 -8.90
C GLY A 74 5.07 16.83 -7.84
N ALA A 75 4.76 16.70 -6.55
CA ALA A 75 5.78 16.59 -5.49
C ALA A 75 6.46 15.21 -5.50
N ALA A 76 7.80 15.16 -5.57
CA ALA A 76 8.55 13.91 -5.69
C ALA A 76 8.63 13.06 -4.41
N ASP A 77 7.81 13.35 -3.39
CA ASP A 77 7.91 12.77 -2.04
C ASP A 77 6.87 11.68 -1.75
N GLY A 78 6.22 11.16 -2.80
CA GLY A 78 5.38 9.98 -2.69
C GLY A 78 5.45 9.09 -3.92
N VAL A 79 6.35 8.11 -3.85
CA VAL A 79 6.47 7.03 -4.82
C VAL A 79 6.24 5.70 -4.12
N GLY A 80 5.68 4.76 -4.84
CA GLY A 80 5.42 3.45 -4.29
C GLY A 80 5.20 2.39 -5.35
N SER A 81 5.06 1.16 -4.89
CA SER A 81 4.84 0.02 -5.75
C SER A 81 4.08 -1.07 -5.02
N VAL A 82 3.33 -1.84 -5.80
CA VAL A 82 2.82 -3.13 -5.35
C VAL A 82 3.82 -4.19 -5.78
N VAL A 83 4.27 -4.99 -4.82
CA VAL A 83 5.27 -6.03 -5.05
C VAL A 83 4.78 -7.36 -4.48
N ALA A 84 5.10 -8.44 -5.19
CA ALA A 84 4.96 -9.80 -4.68
C ALA A 84 6.32 -10.25 -4.14
N VAL A 85 6.34 -10.76 -2.93
CA VAL A 85 7.54 -11.24 -2.23
C VAL A 85 7.42 -12.73 -2.02
N ASP A 86 8.35 -13.50 -2.58
CA ASP A 86 8.52 -14.90 -2.21
C ASP A 86 9.40 -14.98 -0.96
N CYS A 87 8.76 -15.31 0.16
CA CYS A 87 9.44 -15.39 1.45
C CYS A 87 10.42 -16.56 1.58
N LYS A 88 10.25 -17.62 0.78
CA LYS A 88 11.13 -18.79 0.78
C LYS A 88 12.34 -18.55 -0.12
N ALA A 89 12.10 -18.10 -1.35
CA ALA A 89 13.14 -17.85 -2.33
C ALA A 89 13.86 -16.50 -2.13
N LYS A 90 13.29 -15.60 -1.30
CA LYS A 90 13.78 -14.23 -1.09
C LYS A 90 13.90 -13.47 -2.41
N THR A 91 12.89 -13.66 -3.26
CA THR A 91 12.73 -12.99 -4.55
C THR A 91 11.52 -12.08 -4.55
N MET A 92 11.49 -11.14 -5.49
CA MET A 92 10.44 -10.16 -5.64
C MET A 92 10.04 -9.97 -7.11
N VAL A 93 8.76 -9.71 -7.32
CA VAL A 93 8.18 -9.25 -8.58
C VAL A 93 7.51 -7.92 -8.33
N THR A 94 7.80 -6.91 -9.14
CA THR A 94 7.02 -5.67 -9.14
C THR A 94 5.75 -5.88 -9.95
N ILE A 95 4.60 -5.80 -9.28
CA ILE A 95 3.28 -5.93 -9.90
C ILE A 95 2.88 -4.62 -10.56
N GLY A 96 3.17 -3.49 -9.91
CA GLY A 96 2.90 -2.16 -10.42
C GLY A 96 3.64 -1.09 -9.64
N SER A 97 3.81 0.08 -10.24
CA SER A 97 4.45 1.23 -9.60
C SER A 97 3.63 2.49 -9.84
N TYR A 98 3.65 3.39 -8.86
CA TYR A 98 3.05 4.71 -8.97
C TYR A 98 4.04 5.80 -8.57
N ALA A 99 3.83 6.97 -9.14
CA ALA A 99 4.62 8.17 -8.89
C ALA A 99 3.72 9.39 -9.16
N PRO A 100 4.14 10.61 -8.79
CA PRO A 100 3.34 11.83 -9.01
C PRO A 100 2.89 12.04 -10.46
N SER A 101 3.68 11.55 -11.42
CA SER A 101 3.42 11.63 -12.85
C SER A 101 2.80 10.36 -13.46
N LYS A 102 2.60 9.30 -12.68
CA LYS A 102 2.19 7.98 -13.17
C LYS A 102 1.20 7.31 -12.22
N PRO A 103 -0.06 7.05 -12.65
CA PRO A 103 -1.02 6.31 -11.83
C PRO A 103 -0.56 4.87 -11.59
N LEU A 104 -1.06 4.26 -10.52
CA LEU A 104 -0.82 2.85 -10.26
C LEU A 104 -1.55 1.99 -11.30
N VAL A 105 -0.78 1.18 -12.03
CA VAL A 105 -1.31 0.15 -12.93
C VAL A 105 -0.68 -1.18 -12.54
N LEU A 106 -1.52 -2.16 -12.22
CA LEU A 106 -1.10 -3.51 -11.84
C LEU A 106 -1.07 -4.38 -13.10
N SER A 107 0.04 -5.10 -13.31
CA SER A 107 0.14 -6.11 -14.35
C SER A 107 -0.75 -7.30 -13.99
N GLU A 108 -1.64 -7.74 -14.90
CA GLU A 108 -2.47 -8.93 -14.69
C GLU A 108 -1.66 -10.23 -14.77
N THR A 109 -0.57 -10.21 -15.54
CA THR A 109 0.33 -11.35 -15.80
C THR A 109 1.57 -11.35 -14.89
N TRP A 110 1.51 -10.62 -13.76
CA TRP A 110 2.67 -10.50 -12.86
C TRP A 110 3.15 -11.86 -12.32
N ARG A 111 2.25 -12.85 -12.21
CA ARG A 111 2.60 -14.21 -11.74
C ARG A 111 3.49 -14.96 -12.72
N ASP A 112 3.48 -14.58 -14.00
CA ASP A 112 4.33 -15.16 -15.04
C ASP A 112 5.67 -14.43 -15.16
N ALA A 113 5.82 -13.27 -14.49
CA ALA A 113 7.04 -12.49 -14.54
C ALA A 113 8.17 -13.22 -13.80
N THR A 114 9.38 -13.18 -14.36
CA THR A 114 10.56 -13.77 -13.72
C THR A 114 10.89 -13.04 -12.42
N PRO A 115 10.83 -13.70 -11.25
CA PRO A 115 11.19 -13.10 -9.99
C PRO A 115 12.65 -12.68 -9.97
N LYS A 116 12.92 -11.49 -9.45
CA LYS A 116 14.29 -11.01 -9.22
C LYS A 116 14.67 -11.23 -7.77
N LYS A 117 15.94 -11.49 -7.51
CA LYS A 117 16.42 -11.57 -6.13
C LYS A 117 16.22 -10.22 -5.42
N ALA A 118 15.77 -10.27 -4.17
CA ALA A 118 15.62 -9.10 -3.32
C ALA A 118 16.99 -8.61 -2.82
N ASP A 119 17.78 -8.06 -3.73
CA ASP A 119 19.11 -7.53 -3.43
C ASP A 119 19.04 -6.04 -3.03
N GLY A 120 20.07 -5.58 -2.31
CA GLY A 120 20.12 -4.25 -1.72
C GLY A 120 19.54 -4.18 -0.31
N PRO A 121 19.87 -3.12 0.47
CA PRO A 121 19.46 -3.00 1.86
C PRO A 121 17.93 -2.88 2.02
N ASP A 122 17.28 -2.04 1.21
CA ASP A 122 15.84 -1.77 1.36
C ASP A 122 14.98 -2.98 1.00
N ASN A 123 15.30 -3.68 -0.10
CA ASN A 123 14.58 -4.90 -0.49
C ASN A 123 14.76 -6.02 0.55
N LYS A 124 15.97 -6.18 1.10
CA LYS A 124 16.21 -7.15 2.18
C LYS A 124 15.42 -6.80 3.44
N ALA A 125 15.36 -5.51 3.79
CA ALA A 125 14.58 -5.03 4.93
C ALA A 125 13.08 -5.24 4.73
N LEU A 126 12.55 -4.96 3.54
CA LEU A 126 11.17 -5.28 3.18
C LEU A 126 10.89 -6.78 3.32
N VAL A 127 11.73 -7.64 2.74
CA VAL A 127 11.56 -9.09 2.82
C VAL A 127 11.59 -9.57 4.26
N ALA A 128 12.49 -9.05 5.09
CA ALA A 128 12.51 -9.38 6.52
C ALA A 128 11.19 -8.98 7.22
N ALA A 129 10.76 -7.73 7.03
CA ALA A 129 9.56 -7.21 7.68
C ALA A 129 8.28 -7.93 7.24
N VAL A 130 8.12 -8.16 5.94
CA VAL A 130 6.92 -8.79 5.37
C VAL A 130 6.85 -10.28 5.72
N CYS A 131 7.99 -10.97 5.70
CA CYS A 131 8.01 -12.42 5.89
C CYS A 131 7.87 -12.86 7.34
N GLU A 132 8.14 -11.99 8.33
CA GLU A 132 7.94 -12.30 9.75
C GLU A 132 6.46 -12.59 10.09
N GLY A 133 5.53 -11.96 9.36
CA GLY A 133 4.08 -12.09 9.56
C GLY A 133 3.32 -12.86 8.47
N ALA A 134 4.01 -13.41 7.47
CA ALA A 134 3.38 -13.92 6.24
C ALA A 134 2.30 -14.99 6.47
N ASP A 135 2.48 -15.87 7.45
CA ASP A 135 1.54 -16.96 7.73
C ASP A 135 0.23 -16.47 8.35
N LYS A 136 0.23 -15.26 8.96
CA LYS A 136 -0.95 -14.64 9.56
C LYS A 136 -1.76 -13.83 8.56
N LEU A 137 -1.24 -13.61 7.35
CA LEU A 137 -1.93 -12.84 6.33
C LEU A 137 -3.11 -13.62 5.73
N PRO A 138 -4.18 -12.91 5.35
CA PRO A 138 -5.28 -13.53 4.61
C PRO A 138 -4.77 -14.04 3.26
N ALA A 139 -5.31 -15.18 2.83
CA ALA A 139 -5.10 -15.68 1.48
C ALA A 139 -6.12 -15.05 0.52
N LYS A 140 -5.69 -14.59 -0.65
CA LYS A 140 -6.55 -14.10 -1.73
C LYS A 140 -6.19 -14.76 -3.05
#